data_AF-A0A1Q6R750-F1
#
_entry.id   AF-A0A1Q6R750-F1
#
_cell.length_a   1.000
_cell.length_b   1.000
_cell.length_c   1.000
_cell.angle_alpha   90.00
_cell.angle_beta   90.00
_cell.angle_gamma   90.00
#
_symmetry.space_group_name_H-M   'P 1'
#
loop_
_entity.id
_entity.type
_entity.pdbx_description
1 polymer ?
#
loop_
_entity_poly.entity_id
_entity_poly.type
_entity_poly.pdbx_seq_one_letter_code
_entity_poly.pdbx_strand_id
1 'polypeptide(L)'
;MQFIDYYYYEYQTAPSPFASFLSLLLGVAGIVACWLLFKKAGKPGWASIVPFYNVYTIFEITWGSGWRFLMLLIPIYNIVLGIQTCIKLAKAFGKSGGFAVGLIFLPSVFTMILGFDSSVYLGVPGKGGYQQSAPNQDYAPRQDYAPRQDTGFRPTFCPSCGAKLENDGSKFCQNCGRPL
;
A
#
# COMPACT_ATOMS: atom_id res chain seq x y z
N MET A 1 47.30 -6.98 34.21
CA MET A 1 46.70 -6.01 33.26
C MET A 1 45.49 -6.61 32.54
N GLN A 2 45.58 -7.79 31.91
CA GLN A 2 44.46 -8.42 31.18
C GLN A 2 43.12 -8.58 31.94
N PHE A 3 43.15 -8.83 33.26
CA PHE A 3 41.92 -8.96 34.06
C PHE A 3 41.17 -7.63 34.24
N ILE A 4 41.90 -6.52 34.37
CA ILE A 4 41.31 -5.18 34.52
C ILE A 4 40.72 -4.72 33.18
N ASP A 5 41.41 -5.00 32.07
CA ASP A 5 40.91 -4.68 30.73
C ASP A 5 39.61 -5.45 30.39
N TYR A 6 39.48 -6.71 30.84
CA TYR A 6 38.26 -7.50 30.69
C TYR A 6 37.09 -6.91 31.48
N TYR A 7 37.31 -6.58 32.76
CA TYR A 7 36.28 -5.99 33.63
C TYR A 7 35.83 -4.61 33.13
N TYR A 8 36.75 -3.82 32.56
CA TYR A 8 36.43 -2.52 31.96
C TYR A 8 35.66 -2.65 30.64
N TYR A 9 36.01 -3.65 29.81
CA TYR A 9 35.26 -3.95 28.58
C TYR A 9 33.83 -4.37 28.90
N GLU A 10 33.62 -5.22 29.90
CA GLU A 10 32.30 -5.69 30.31
C GLU A 10 31.44 -4.52 30.86
N TYR A 11 32.05 -3.60 31.61
CA TYR A 11 31.37 -2.40 32.12
C TYR A 11 31.03 -1.37 31.01
N GLN A 12 31.92 -1.22 30.01
CA GLN A 12 31.73 -0.28 28.91
C GLN A 12 30.82 -0.82 27.81
N THR A 13 30.74 -2.14 27.66
CA THR A 13 29.82 -2.81 26.71
C THR A 13 28.48 -3.17 27.33
N ALA A 14 28.31 -3.09 28.66
CA ALA A 14 27.01 -3.19 29.30
C ALA A 14 26.09 -2.08 28.73
N PRO A 15 25.04 -2.44 27.97
CA PRO A 15 24.14 -1.45 27.40
C PRO A 15 23.52 -0.69 28.56
N SER A 16 23.70 0.63 28.59
CA SER A 16 23.11 1.46 29.63
C SER A 16 21.62 1.11 29.77
N PRO A 17 21.10 0.97 31.01
CA PRO A 17 19.71 0.54 31.20
C PRO A 17 18.74 1.44 30.42
N PHE A 18 19.05 2.74 30.32
CA PHE A 18 18.34 3.70 29.49
C PHE A 18 18.31 3.33 27.99
N ALA A 19 19.45 2.94 27.40
CA ALA A 19 19.51 2.51 26.01
C ALA A 19 18.71 1.22 25.75
N SER A 20 18.66 0.30 26.72
CA SER A 20 17.85 -0.91 26.62
C SER A 20 16.35 -0.60 26.60
N PHE A 21 15.87 0.30 27.46
CA PHE A 21 14.47 0.74 27.43
C PHE A 21 14.12 1.48 26.14
N LEU A 22 14.99 2.39 25.70
CA LEU A 22 14.80 3.15 24.47
C LEU A 22 14.74 2.24 23.24
N SER A 23 15.66 1.28 23.11
CA SER A 23 15.70 0.34 21.99
C SER A 23 14.45 -0.55 21.94
N LEU A 24 13.97 -1.02 23.09
CA LEU A 24 12.74 -1.79 23.20
C LEU A 24 11.52 -0.96 22.76
N LEU A 25 11.44 0.30 23.16
CA LEU A 25 10.36 1.22 22.80
C LEU A 25 10.35 1.53 21.29
N LEU A 26 11.51 1.79 20.69
CA LEU A 26 11.65 1.95 19.23
C LEU A 26 11.30 0.66 18.48
N GLY A 27 11.69 -0.51 19.00
CA GLY A 27 11.36 -1.80 18.41
C GLY A 27 9.85 -2.05 18.35
N VAL A 28 9.15 -1.81 19.47
CA VAL A 28 7.69 -1.93 19.54
C VAL A 28 7.01 -0.93 18.58
N ALA A 29 7.45 0.33 18.58
CA ALA A 29 6.93 1.33 17.64
C ALA A 29 7.12 0.91 16.17
N GLY A 30 8.24 0.24 15.85
CA GLY A 30 8.53 -0.25 14.49
C GLY A 30 7.60 -1.38 14.09
N ILE A 31 7.35 -2.32 14.99
CA ILE A 31 6.40 -3.42 14.79
C ILE A 31 4.98 -2.87 14.57
N VAL A 32 4.55 -1.89 15.38
CA VAL A 32 3.24 -1.24 15.24
C VAL A 32 3.12 -0.50 13.92
N ALA A 33 4.16 0.23 13.50
CA ALA A 33 4.11 0.94 12.24
C ALA A 33 4.05 -0.01 11.04
N CYS A 34 4.80 -1.12 11.08
CA CYS A 34 4.73 -2.17 10.08
C CYS A 34 3.36 -2.88 10.08
N TRP A 35 2.76 -3.09 11.25
CA TRP A 35 1.38 -3.57 11.38
C TRP A 35 0.39 -2.63 10.67
N LEU A 36 0.47 -1.32 10.93
CA LEU A 36 -0.38 -0.32 10.28
C LEU A 36 -0.18 -0.30 8.76
N LEU A 37 1.08 -0.37 8.31
CA LEU A 37 1.44 -0.46 6.90
C LEU A 37 0.77 -1.66 6.21
N PHE A 38 0.79 -2.83 6.84
CA PHE A 38 0.11 -4.02 6.30
C PHE A 38 -1.40 -3.89 6.30
N LYS A 39 -1.99 -3.32 7.35
CA LYS A 39 -3.44 -3.04 7.37
C LYS A 39 -3.86 -2.10 6.23
N LYS A 40 -3.05 -1.10 5.89
CA LYS A 40 -3.31 -0.20 4.76
C LYS A 40 -3.32 -0.93 3.42
N ALA A 41 -2.51 -1.97 3.27
CA ALA A 41 -2.46 -2.81 2.08
C ALA A 41 -3.47 -3.99 2.11
N GLY A 42 -4.41 -4.00 3.05
CA GLY A 42 -5.41 -5.07 3.18
C GLY A 42 -4.86 -6.40 3.69
N LYS A 43 -3.68 -6.41 4.31
CA LYS A 43 -3.00 -7.60 4.83
C LYS A 43 -3.10 -7.72 6.35
N PRO A 44 -2.99 -8.95 6.89
CA PRO A 44 -2.98 -9.15 8.33
C PRO A 44 -1.79 -8.44 8.97
N GLY A 45 -2.07 -7.52 9.89
CA GLY A 45 -1.01 -6.74 10.54
C GLY A 45 -0.12 -7.53 11.49
N TRP A 46 -0.59 -8.66 12.03
CA TRP A 46 0.24 -9.57 12.83
C TRP A 46 1.43 -10.14 12.05
N ALA A 47 1.40 -10.07 10.71
CA ALA A 47 2.51 -10.45 9.87
C ALA A 47 3.81 -9.72 10.21
N SER A 48 3.75 -8.52 10.82
CA SER A 48 4.94 -7.76 11.21
C SER A 48 5.75 -8.41 12.33
N ILE A 49 5.13 -9.26 13.15
CA ILE A 49 5.76 -9.91 14.31
C ILE A 49 6.65 -11.07 13.87
N VAL A 50 6.22 -11.83 12.86
CA VAL A 50 6.94 -13.02 12.40
C VAL A 50 7.97 -12.63 11.35
N PRO A 51 9.29 -12.80 11.59
CA PRO A 51 10.33 -12.24 10.73
C PRO A 51 10.22 -12.63 9.25
N PHE A 52 10.02 -13.92 8.96
CA PHE A 52 9.89 -14.39 7.57
C PHE A 52 8.59 -13.95 6.92
N TYR A 53 7.49 -13.95 7.68
CA TYR A 53 6.19 -13.57 7.14
C TYR A 53 6.10 -12.06 6.92
N ASN A 54 6.77 -11.24 7.74
CA ASN A 54 6.92 -9.81 7.56
C ASN A 54 7.55 -9.51 6.19
N VAL A 55 8.72 -10.09 5.93
CA VAL A 55 9.44 -9.90 4.66
C VAL A 55 8.60 -10.41 3.49
N TYR A 56 8.03 -11.62 3.58
CA TYR A 56 7.12 -12.16 2.56
C TYR A 56 5.98 -11.18 2.23
N THR A 57 5.35 -10.62 3.25
CA THR A 57 4.22 -9.68 3.14
C THR A 57 4.65 -8.38 2.47
N ILE A 58 5.82 -7.83 2.82
CA ILE A 58 6.42 -6.66 2.14
C ILE A 58 6.64 -6.96 0.65
N PHE A 59 7.21 -8.11 0.31
CA PHE A 59 7.40 -8.51 -1.08
C PHE A 59 6.08 -8.68 -1.83
N GLU A 60 5.06 -9.20 -1.17
CA GLU A 60 3.75 -9.37 -1.75
C GLU A 60 3.08 -8.01 -2.08
N ILE A 61 3.15 -7.02 -1.18
CA ILE A 61 2.59 -5.68 -1.42
C ILE A 61 3.46 -4.82 -2.36
N THR A 62 4.75 -5.12 -2.53
CA THR A 62 5.63 -4.32 -3.40
C THR A 62 5.78 -4.90 -4.80
N TRP A 63 5.66 -6.22 -4.95
CA TRP A 63 5.90 -6.95 -6.21
C TRP A 63 4.72 -7.80 -6.67
N GLY A 64 3.69 -7.97 -5.84
CA GLY A 64 2.56 -8.87 -6.10
C GLY A 64 2.93 -10.36 -5.99
N SER A 65 4.10 -10.68 -5.42
CA SER A 65 4.58 -12.06 -5.27
C SER A 65 5.52 -12.15 -4.08
N GLY A 66 5.09 -12.75 -2.98
CA GLY A 66 5.91 -12.93 -1.77
C GLY A 66 7.11 -13.85 -1.98
N TRP A 67 7.04 -14.79 -2.93
CA TRP A 67 8.12 -15.75 -3.26
C TRP A 67 9.47 -15.11 -3.63
N ARG A 68 9.46 -13.84 -4.07
CA ARG A 68 10.69 -13.09 -4.36
C ARG A 68 11.60 -12.92 -3.16
N PHE A 69 11.08 -13.05 -1.93
CA PHE A 69 11.91 -13.02 -0.73
C PHE A 69 12.94 -14.16 -0.69
N LEU A 70 12.73 -15.29 -1.38
CA LEU A 70 13.72 -16.37 -1.46
C LEU A 70 15.02 -15.93 -2.14
N MET A 71 14.96 -14.93 -3.03
CA MET A 71 16.16 -14.39 -3.67
C MET A 71 17.01 -13.56 -2.69
N LEU A 72 16.51 -13.24 -1.49
CA LEU A 72 17.28 -12.64 -0.40
C LEU A 72 18.35 -13.61 0.14
N LEU A 73 18.17 -14.92 -0.07
CA LEU A 73 19.14 -15.97 0.30
C LEU A 73 20.40 -15.94 -0.58
N ILE A 74 20.36 -15.24 -1.72
CA ILE A 74 21.52 -15.02 -2.60
C ILE A 74 22.19 -13.70 -2.19
N PRO A 75 23.38 -13.73 -1.55
CA PRO A 75 23.94 -12.58 -0.85
C PRO A 75 24.21 -11.36 -1.74
N ILE A 76 24.64 -11.56 -2.99
CA ILE A 76 24.92 -10.46 -3.93
C ILE A 76 23.63 -9.79 -4.41
N TYR A 77 22.59 -10.58 -4.63
CA TYR A 77 21.33 -10.08 -5.19
C TYR A 77 20.47 -9.36 -4.13
N ASN A 78 20.65 -9.68 -2.85
CA ASN A 78 19.94 -9.10 -1.71
C ASN A 78 19.97 -7.56 -1.73
N ILE A 79 21.14 -6.93 -1.94
CA ILE A 79 21.27 -5.46 -1.92
C ILE A 79 20.43 -4.82 -3.03
N VAL A 80 20.57 -5.33 -4.26
CA VAL A 80 19.84 -4.84 -5.42
C VAL A 80 18.33 -5.02 -5.22
N LEU A 81 17.92 -6.16 -4.67
CA LEU A 81 16.53 -6.43 -4.34
C LEU A 81 15.98 -5.48 -3.28
N GLY A 82 16.74 -5.25 -2.20
CA GLY A 82 16.40 -4.35 -1.11
C GLY A 82 16.15 -2.92 -1.60
N ILE A 83 17.06 -2.39 -2.42
CA ILE A 83 16.92 -1.06 -3.02
C ILE A 83 15.65 -0.99 -3.88
N GLN A 84 15.42 -1.99 -4.74
CA GLN A 84 14.23 -2.02 -5.58
C GLN A 84 12.94 -2.16 -4.77
N THR A 85 12.93 -2.94 -3.68
CA THR A 85 11.77 -3.04 -2.78
C THR A 85 11.46 -1.70 -2.13
N CYS A 86 12.45 -0.93 -1.68
CA CYS A 86 12.23 0.39 -1.10
C CYS A 86 11.61 1.36 -2.12
N ILE A 87 12.12 1.38 -3.35
CA ILE A 87 11.59 2.22 -4.43
C ILE A 87 10.16 1.82 -4.78
N LYS A 88 9.89 0.52 -4.89
CA LYS A 88 8.55 0.01 -5.19
C LYS A 88 7.59 0.24 -4.03
N LEU A 89 8.04 0.13 -2.79
CA LEU A 89 7.23 0.45 -1.62
C LEU A 89 6.82 1.92 -1.63
N ALA A 90 7.77 2.85 -1.83
CA ALA A 90 7.45 4.27 -1.95
C ALA A 90 6.44 4.53 -3.08
N LYS A 91 6.63 3.93 -4.26
CA LYS A 91 5.70 4.05 -5.40
C LYS A 91 4.33 3.44 -5.12
N ALA A 92 4.27 2.32 -4.39
CA ALA A 92 3.02 1.66 -4.02
C ALA A 92 2.15 2.51 -3.10
N PHE A 93 2.74 3.45 -2.36
CA PHE A 93 2.05 4.42 -1.52
C PHE A 93 2.00 5.83 -2.14
N GLY A 94 2.36 5.98 -3.43
CA GLY A 94 2.32 7.25 -4.15
C GLY A 94 3.34 8.29 -3.66
N LYS A 95 4.39 7.88 -2.97
CA LYS A 95 5.44 8.79 -2.46
C LYS A 95 6.51 9.07 -3.53
N SER A 96 7.19 10.21 -3.39
CA SER A 96 8.19 10.70 -4.34
C SER A 96 9.49 9.90 -4.31
N GLY A 97 10.34 10.10 -5.33
CA GLY A 97 11.67 9.48 -5.39
C GLY A 97 12.57 9.84 -4.21
N GLY A 98 12.47 11.08 -3.69
CA GLY A 98 13.23 11.50 -2.49
C GLY A 98 12.83 10.72 -1.23
N PHE A 99 11.55 10.37 -1.10
CA PHE A 99 11.08 9.50 -0.03
C PHE A 99 11.65 8.08 -0.16
N ALA A 100 11.76 7.56 -1.38
CA ALA A 100 12.40 6.27 -1.64
C ALA A 100 13.88 6.28 -1.25
N VAL A 101 14.61 7.37 -1.53
CA VAL A 101 16.01 7.54 -1.10
C VAL A 101 16.10 7.53 0.43
N GLY A 102 15.22 8.25 1.11
CA GLY A 102 15.10 8.19 2.57
C GLY A 102 14.86 6.77 3.09
N LEU A 103 14.03 6.00 2.41
CA LEU A 103 13.73 4.59 2.74
C LEU A 103 14.90 3.63 2.45
N ILE A 104 15.82 3.99 1.56
CA ILE A 104 17.05 3.23 1.29
C ILE A 104 18.10 3.50 2.37
N PHE A 105 18.30 4.76 2.76
CA PHE A 105 19.32 5.12 3.76
C PHE A 105 18.85 4.96 5.21
N LEU A 106 17.55 5.17 5.50
CA LEU A 106 16.94 5.07 6.82
C LEU A 106 15.62 4.27 6.77
N PRO A 107 15.66 2.96 6.44
CA PRO A 107 14.47 2.14 6.23
C PRO A 107 13.54 2.11 7.45
N SER A 108 14.06 1.93 8.67
CA SER A 108 13.21 1.86 9.88
C SER A 108 12.37 3.13 10.09
N VAL A 109 13.00 4.31 9.98
CA VAL A 109 12.31 5.59 10.26
C VAL A 109 11.29 5.90 9.17
N PHE A 110 11.66 5.74 7.90
CA PHE A 110 10.75 6.02 6.78
C PHE A 110 9.62 4.99 6.68
N THR A 111 9.85 3.74 7.08
CA THR A 111 8.79 2.73 7.21
C THR A 111 7.83 3.08 8.34
N MET A 112 8.34 3.62 9.46
CA MET A 112 7.49 4.13 10.54
C MET A 112 6.62 5.30 10.07
N ILE A 113 7.24 6.29 9.43
CA ILE A 113 6.54 7.43 8.85
C ILE A 113 5.46 6.94 7.91
N LEU A 114 5.77 6.04 6.99
CA LEU A 114 4.80 5.51 6.03
C LEU A 114 3.66 4.71 6.71
N GLY A 115 3.97 3.98 7.78
CA GLY A 115 2.98 3.28 8.60
C GLY A 115 1.98 4.23 9.27
N PHE A 116 2.45 5.32 9.87
CA PHE A 116 1.62 6.28 10.60
C PHE A 116 1.02 7.41 9.74
N ASP A 117 1.59 7.67 8.56
CA ASP A 117 1.16 8.72 7.63
C ASP A 117 -0.26 8.48 7.08
N SER A 118 -0.90 9.46 6.47
CA SER A 118 -2.26 9.32 5.91
C SER A 118 -2.29 8.71 4.49
N SER A 119 -1.16 8.29 3.94
CA SER A 119 -1.08 7.69 2.60
C SER A 119 -1.88 6.41 2.46
N VAL A 120 -2.54 6.32 1.31
CA VAL A 120 -3.31 5.16 0.85
C VAL A 120 -2.40 4.25 0.03
N TYR A 121 -2.53 2.95 0.23
CA TYR A 121 -1.86 1.96 -0.61
C TYR A 121 -2.54 1.90 -1.97
N LEU A 122 -1.80 2.25 -3.02
CA LEU A 122 -2.28 2.34 -4.39
C LEU A 122 -2.17 0.99 -5.12
N GLY A 123 -1.31 0.08 -4.68
CA GLY A 123 -1.10 -1.22 -5.33
C GLY A 123 0.31 -1.45 -5.83
N VAL A 124 0.53 -2.62 -6.43
CA VAL A 124 1.84 -3.07 -6.90
C VAL A 124 2.30 -2.27 -8.13
N PRO A 125 3.43 -1.53 -8.07
CA PRO A 125 3.88 -0.73 -9.20
C PRO A 125 4.40 -1.60 -10.35
N GLY A 126 3.86 -1.38 -11.56
CA GLY A 126 4.35 -1.94 -12.82
C GLY A 126 3.68 -3.23 -13.32
N LYS A 127 2.72 -3.80 -12.57
CA LYS A 127 1.80 -4.83 -13.10
C LYS A 127 0.43 -4.19 -13.31
N GLY A 128 0.12 -3.81 -14.56
CA GLY A 128 -1.23 -3.44 -15.02
C GLY A 128 -2.11 -2.68 -14.02
N GLY A 129 -1.89 -1.38 -13.86
CA GLY A 129 -2.72 -0.50 -13.04
C GLY A 129 -2.46 -0.61 -11.54
N TYR A 130 -2.58 0.53 -10.84
CA TYR A 130 -2.64 0.60 -9.39
C TYR A 130 -3.84 -0.24 -8.90
N GLN A 131 -3.62 -1.51 -8.55
CA GLN A 131 -4.65 -2.35 -7.96
C GLN A 131 -4.90 -1.87 -6.52
N GLN A 132 -5.88 -0.98 -6.41
CA GLN A 132 -6.43 -0.41 -5.19
C GLN A 132 -6.93 -1.52 -4.28
N SER A 133 -6.08 -1.97 -3.35
CA SER A 133 -6.53 -2.75 -2.19
C SER A 133 -6.99 -1.75 -1.14
N ALA A 134 -8.22 -1.27 -1.31
CA ALA A 134 -8.92 -0.52 -0.28
C ALA A 134 -9.10 -1.41 0.96
N PRO A 135 -8.90 -0.89 2.19
CA PRO A 135 -9.23 -1.63 3.39
C PRO A 135 -10.76 -1.71 3.49
N ASN A 136 -11.26 -2.93 3.70
CA ASN A 136 -12.66 -3.26 4.03
C ASN A 136 -13.66 -3.12 2.85
N GLN A 137 -13.79 -4.17 2.05
CA GLN A 137 -14.82 -4.33 1.01
C GLN A 137 -16.13 -4.97 1.53
N ASP A 138 -16.49 -4.79 2.82
CA ASP A 138 -17.76 -5.30 3.35
C ASP A 138 -18.89 -4.24 3.38
N TYR A 139 -18.61 -2.98 2.98
CA TYR A 139 -19.60 -1.89 3.04
C TYR A 139 -19.58 -0.94 1.83
N ALA A 140 -19.32 -1.42 0.62
CA ALA A 140 -19.50 -0.58 -0.59
C ALA A 140 -20.90 -0.81 -1.20
N PRO A 141 -21.84 0.16 -1.15
CA PRO A 141 -23.08 0.06 -1.92
C PRO A 141 -22.78 0.10 -3.42
N ARG A 142 -23.50 -0.71 -4.20
CA ARG A 142 -23.38 -0.77 -5.68
C ARG A 142 -23.44 0.62 -6.29
N GLN A 143 -22.42 0.95 -7.06
CA GLN A 143 -22.32 2.17 -7.85
C GLN A 143 -22.85 1.92 -9.27
N ASP A 144 -24.17 1.76 -9.40
CA ASP A 144 -24.88 1.59 -10.69
C ASP A 144 -25.11 2.93 -11.42
N TYR A 145 -24.12 3.83 -11.42
CA TYR A 145 -24.21 5.16 -12.02
C TYR A 145 -22.92 5.56 -12.75
N ALA A 146 -22.62 4.86 -13.84
CA ALA A 146 -21.81 5.43 -14.91
C ALA A 146 -22.72 6.28 -15.82
N PRO A 147 -22.43 7.56 -16.08
CA PRO A 147 -23.21 8.36 -17.03
C PRO A 147 -23.02 7.79 -18.44
N ARG A 148 -24.13 7.51 -19.14
CA ARG A 148 -24.10 7.15 -20.57
C ARG A 148 -23.54 8.33 -21.36
N GLN A 149 -22.60 8.05 -22.25
CA GLN A 149 -22.11 9.02 -23.22
C GLN A 149 -23.12 9.11 -24.36
N ASP A 150 -23.77 10.26 -24.44
CA ASP A 150 -24.77 10.59 -25.46
C ASP A 150 -24.06 10.73 -26.81
N THR A 151 -23.91 9.63 -27.54
CA THR A 151 -23.63 9.73 -28.97
C THR A 151 -24.85 10.39 -29.60
N GLY A 152 -24.65 11.48 -30.36
CA GLY A 152 -25.70 12.41 -30.84
C GLY A 152 -26.75 11.83 -31.80
N PHE A 153 -27.06 10.54 -31.72
CA PHE A 153 -28.15 9.87 -32.38
C PHE A 153 -29.44 10.05 -31.56
N ARG A 154 -30.28 11.02 -31.95
CA ARG A 154 -31.62 11.18 -31.39
C ARG A 154 -32.55 10.11 -31.97
N PRO A 155 -33.08 9.17 -31.17
CA PRO A 155 -34.01 8.18 -31.67
C PRO A 155 -35.32 8.85 -32.11
N THR A 156 -35.84 8.50 -33.29
CA THR A 156 -37.11 9.03 -33.82
C THR A 156 -38.35 8.38 -33.18
N PHE A 157 -38.15 7.21 -32.56
CA PHE A 157 -39.18 6.42 -31.89
C PHE A 157 -38.68 5.98 -30.51
N CYS A 158 -39.56 6.01 -29.50
CA CYS A 158 -39.21 5.56 -28.16
C CYS A 158 -39.05 4.02 -28.12
N PRO A 159 -37.91 3.47 -27.65
CA PRO A 159 -37.67 2.02 -27.61
C PRO A 159 -38.55 1.27 -26.61
N SER A 160 -39.21 1.98 -25.68
CA SER A 160 -40.01 1.36 -24.63
C SER A 160 -41.51 1.37 -24.91
N CYS A 161 -42.03 2.39 -25.60
CA CYS A 161 -43.48 2.52 -25.88
C CYS A 161 -43.82 2.65 -27.37
N GLY A 162 -42.82 2.77 -28.25
CA GLY A 162 -43.03 2.90 -29.69
C GLY A 162 -43.61 4.24 -30.15
N ALA A 163 -43.86 5.19 -29.23
CA ALA A 163 -44.37 6.51 -29.59
C ALA A 163 -43.34 7.27 -30.45
N LYS A 164 -43.84 7.98 -31.46
CA LYS A 164 -43.04 8.90 -32.27
C LYS A 164 -42.64 10.09 -31.41
N LEU A 165 -41.36 10.44 -31.47
CA LEU A 165 -40.79 11.52 -30.66
C LEU A 165 -40.77 12.81 -31.47
N GLU A 166 -41.41 13.85 -30.95
CA GLU A 166 -41.35 15.21 -31.51
C GLU A 166 -39.94 15.79 -31.25
N ASN A 167 -39.36 16.54 -32.21
CA ASN A 167 -37.97 17.01 -32.13
C ASN A 167 -37.78 18.23 -31.19
N ASP A 168 -38.50 18.27 -30.07
CA ASP A 168 -38.47 19.39 -29.11
C ASP A 168 -37.24 19.38 -28.19
N GLY A 169 -36.33 18.41 -28.36
CA GLY A 169 -35.14 18.29 -27.51
C GLY A 169 -35.44 17.83 -26.07
N SER A 170 -36.63 17.29 -25.82
CA SER A 170 -37.02 16.74 -24.52
C SER A 170 -36.18 15.50 -24.18
N LYS A 171 -35.53 15.53 -23.01
CA LYS A 171 -34.73 14.41 -22.47
C LYS A 171 -35.59 13.21 -22.00
N PHE A 172 -36.91 13.36 -22.01
CA PHE A 172 -37.88 12.36 -21.55
C PHE A 172 -38.99 12.18 -22.59
N CYS A 173 -39.46 10.96 -22.75
CA CYS A 173 -40.63 10.66 -23.58
C CYS A 173 -41.90 11.18 -22.90
N GLN A 174 -42.69 12.00 -23.60
CA GLN A 174 -43.94 12.57 -23.07
C GLN A 174 -45.06 11.53 -22.86
N ASN A 175 -45.01 10.38 -23.54
CA ASN A 175 -46.03 9.35 -23.42
C ASN A 175 -45.74 8.33 -22.30
N CYS A 176 -44.47 7.95 -22.09
CA CYS A 176 -44.10 6.92 -21.11
C CYS A 176 -43.20 7.42 -19.96
N GLY A 177 -42.78 8.68 -19.98
CA GLY A 177 -41.96 9.30 -18.93
C GLY A 177 -40.51 8.81 -18.84
N ARG A 178 -40.09 7.89 -19.72
CA ARG A 178 -38.75 7.29 -19.69
C ARG A 178 -37.70 8.21 -20.33
N PRO A 179 -36.44 8.26 -19.82
CA PRO A 179 -35.38 9.02 -20.46
C PRO A 179 -35.02 8.44 -21.84
N LEU A 180 -34.73 9.33 -22.80
CA LEU A 180 -34.41 9.03 -24.20
C LEU A 180 -32.91 9.18 -24.47
#